data_AF-A0A1L7NQP7-F1
#
_entry.id   AF-A0A1L7NQP7-F1
#
_cell.length_a   1.000
_cell.length_b   1.000
_cell.length_c   1.000
_cell.angle_alpha   90.00
_cell.angle_beta   90.00
_cell.angle_gamma   90.00
#
_symmetry.space_group_name_H-M   'P 1'
#
loop_
_entity.id
_entity.type
_entity.pdbx_description
1 polymer ?
#
loop_
_entity_poly.entity_id
_entity_poly.type
_entity_poly.pdbx_seq_one_letter_code
_entity_poly.pdbx_strand_id
1 'polypeptide(L)'
;QPDNSVIRYTVEQGHRTFVVSWRNPDESLKDLTWDDYIEQGPIAAIRTVQAITGAKTINTLGFCVGGTILATALAVLAARGEQPAHSVTLLTTLLDFQDTGILDIFIDEANVQMREVTLGEQAPGGPGLLKGQELATTFSFLRPNDLV
;
A
#
# COMPACT_ATOMS: atom_id res chain seq x y z
N GLN A 1 -19.41 7.10 -9.11
CA GLN A 1 -20.07 8.42 -9.14
C GLN A 1 -19.03 9.41 -9.68
N PRO A 2 -19.33 10.24 -10.69
CA PRO A 2 -18.34 11.14 -11.27
C PRO A 2 -17.89 12.23 -10.29
N ASP A 3 -18.82 12.69 -9.44
CA ASP A 3 -18.67 13.92 -8.64
C ASP A 3 -17.86 13.76 -7.35
N ASN A 4 -17.47 12.54 -7.00
CA ASN A 4 -16.67 12.23 -5.82
C ASN A 4 -15.28 11.64 -6.17
N SER A 5 -14.80 11.84 -7.40
CA SER A 5 -13.48 11.38 -7.83
C SER A 5 -12.39 12.40 -7.46
N VAL A 6 -11.57 12.05 -6.47
CA VAL A 6 -10.36 12.82 -6.11
C VAL A 6 -9.40 12.94 -7.31
N ILE A 7 -9.27 11.87 -8.11
CA ILE A 7 -8.41 11.88 -9.30
C ILE A 7 -8.91 12.92 -10.31
N ARG A 8 -10.22 12.91 -10.62
CA ARG A 8 -10.83 13.88 -11.55
C ARG A 8 -10.59 15.30 -11.07
N TYR A 9 -10.93 15.58 -9.81
CA TYR A 9 -10.73 16.89 -9.20
C TYR A 9 -9.28 17.35 -9.32
N THR A 10 -8.31 16.49 -8.98
CA THR A 10 -6.88 16.82 -9.01
C THR A 10 -6.40 17.19 -10.42
N VAL A 11 -6.88 16.46 -11.44
CA VAL A 11 -6.59 16.77 -12.85
C VAL A 11 -7.24 18.10 -13.27
N GLU A 12 -8.49 18.35 -12.88
CA GLU A 12 -9.22 19.60 -13.16
C GLU A 12 -8.56 20.83 -12.51
N GLN A 13 -7.88 20.65 -11.36
CA GLN A 13 -7.05 21.69 -10.74
C GLN A 13 -5.69 21.92 -11.44
N GLY A 14 -5.41 21.21 -12.55
CA GLY A 14 -4.21 21.42 -13.36
C GLY A 14 -3.01 20.55 -12.98
N HIS A 15 -3.17 19.56 -12.09
CA HIS A 15 -2.09 18.64 -11.76
C HIS A 15 -1.96 17.49 -12.76
N ARG A 16 -0.72 17.25 -13.23
CA ARG A 16 -0.37 16.02 -13.97
C ARG A 16 -0.38 14.82 -13.04
N THR A 17 -1.52 14.13 -12.99
CA THR A 17 -1.78 13.06 -12.01
C THR A 17 -1.41 11.70 -12.58
N PHE A 18 -0.57 10.95 -11.85
CA PHE A 18 -0.25 9.55 -12.11
C PHE A 18 -0.75 8.71 -10.94
N VAL A 19 -1.16 7.47 -11.22
CA VAL A 19 -1.78 6.59 -10.23
C VAL A 19 -1.21 5.18 -10.36
N VAL A 20 -0.81 4.58 -9.24
CA VAL A 20 -0.43 3.17 -9.19
C VAL A 20 -1.69 2.33 -9.09
N SER A 21 -1.92 1.48 -10.10
CA SER A 21 -3.01 0.50 -10.11
C SER A 21 -2.43 -0.87 -9.74
N TRP A 22 -2.67 -1.32 -8.53
CA TRP A 22 -2.13 -2.58 -8.03
C TRP A 22 -2.72 -3.79 -8.77
N ARG A 23 -1.87 -4.77 -9.07
CA ARG A 23 -2.29 -6.06 -9.61
C ARG A 23 -2.92 -6.89 -8.51
N ASN A 24 -4.05 -7.53 -8.80
CA ASN A 24 -4.56 -8.61 -7.94
C ASN A 24 -3.63 -9.82 -8.11
N PRO A 25 -2.94 -10.28 -7.05
CA PRO A 25 -1.90 -11.30 -7.17
C PRO A 25 -2.48 -12.65 -7.63
N ASP A 26 -1.71 -13.34 -8.45
CA ASP A 26 -1.94 -14.74 -8.84
C ASP A 26 -0.74 -15.59 -8.42
N GLU A 27 -0.76 -16.90 -8.73
CA GLU A 27 0.29 -17.84 -8.31
C GLU A 27 1.70 -17.43 -8.75
N SER A 28 1.85 -16.63 -9.82
CA SER A 28 3.16 -16.14 -10.25
C SER A 28 3.76 -15.08 -9.31
N LEU A 29 2.96 -14.55 -8.39
CA LEU A 29 3.32 -13.47 -7.46
C LEU A 29 3.29 -13.91 -5.99
N LYS A 30 3.08 -15.20 -5.72
CA LYS A 30 2.94 -15.72 -4.35
C LYS A 30 4.20 -15.58 -3.50
N ASP A 31 5.36 -15.47 -4.14
CA ASP A 31 6.66 -15.31 -3.49
C ASP A 31 7.05 -13.84 -3.29
N LEU A 32 6.20 -12.87 -3.70
CA LEU A 32 6.50 -11.45 -3.53
C LEU A 32 6.47 -11.07 -2.05
N THR A 33 7.52 -10.35 -1.64
CA THR A 33 7.69 -9.83 -0.28
C THR A 33 7.32 -8.36 -0.18
N TRP A 34 7.29 -7.82 1.04
CA TRP A 34 7.15 -6.38 1.25
C TRP A 34 8.21 -5.58 0.48
N ASP A 35 9.47 -6.04 0.48
CA ASP A 35 10.57 -5.36 -0.19
C ASP A 35 10.37 -5.32 -1.72
N ASP A 36 9.85 -6.39 -2.30
CA ASP A 36 9.47 -6.41 -3.72
C ASP A 36 8.39 -5.37 -4.02
N TYR A 37 7.36 -5.28 -3.16
CA TYR A 37 6.32 -4.27 -3.31
C TYR A 37 6.88 -2.85 -3.20
N ILE A 38 7.87 -2.60 -2.35
CA ILE A 38 8.52 -1.29 -2.20
C ILE A 38 9.35 -0.93 -3.44
N GLU A 39 10.22 -1.84 -3.89
CA GLU A 39 11.11 -1.56 -5.02
C GLU A 39 10.34 -1.51 -6.36
N GLN A 40 9.46 -2.49 -6.60
CA GLN A 40 8.73 -2.64 -7.86
C GLN A 40 7.44 -1.80 -7.91
N GLY A 41 6.93 -1.35 -6.76
CA GLY A 41 5.75 -0.50 -6.65
C GLY A 41 6.09 1.00 -6.64
N PRO A 42 6.12 1.67 -5.47
CA PRO A 42 6.29 3.11 -5.38
C PRO A 42 7.65 3.60 -5.89
N ILE A 43 8.76 2.88 -5.64
CA ILE A 43 10.09 3.33 -6.12
C ILE A 43 10.13 3.31 -7.65
N ALA A 44 9.73 2.20 -8.27
CA ALA A 44 9.61 2.12 -9.72
C ALA A 44 8.66 3.19 -10.29
N ALA A 45 7.48 3.39 -9.68
CA ALA A 45 6.53 4.39 -10.11
C ALA A 45 7.10 5.82 -10.04
N ILE A 46 7.79 6.19 -8.96
CA ILE A 46 8.45 7.49 -8.82
C ILE A 46 9.46 7.70 -9.95
N ARG A 47 10.34 6.72 -10.19
CA ARG A 47 11.35 6.77 -11.25
C ARG A 47 10.71 6.89 -12.64
N THR A 48 9.64 6.13 -12.91
CA THR A 48 8.89 6.19 -14.17
C THR A 48 8.26 7.56 -14.37
N VAL A 49 7.65 8.16 -13.34
CA VAL A 49 7.06 9.50 -13.43
C VAL A 49 8.14 10.55 -13.68
N GLN A 50 9.28 10.49 -13.00
CA GLN A 50 10.42 11.39 -13.26
C GLN A 50 10.92 11.25 -14.70
N ALA A 51 11.03 10.04 -15.23
CA ALA A 51 11.44 9.80 -16.62
C ALA A 51 10.44 10.37 -17.63
N ILE A 52 9.13 10.22 -17.39
CA ILE A 52 8.06 10.75 -18.26
C ILE A 52 8.02 12.28 -18.21
N THR A 53 8.21 12.87 -17.03
CA THR A 53 7.97 14.30 -16.79
C THR A 53 9.23 15.15 -16.96
N GLY A 54 10.41 14.57 -16.81
CA GLY A 54 11.68 15.28 -16.66
C GLY A 54 11.83 16.01 -15.32
N ALA A 55 10.88 15.86 -14.40
CA ALA A 55 10.90 16.54 -13.12
C ALA A 55 11.93 15.89 -12.17
N LYS A 56 12.76 16.72 -11.51
CA LYS A 56 13.70 16.23 -10.49
C LYS A 56 12.97 15.73 -9.24
N THR A 57 11.87 16.36 -8.88
CA THR A 57 11.03 15.99 -7.75
C THR A 57 9.57 16.00 -8.13
N ILE A 58 8.75 15.23 -7.41
CA ILE A 58 7.31 15.14 -7.60
C ILE A 58 6.57 15.27 -6.27
N ASN A 59 5.32 15.72 -6.30
CA ASN A 59 4.45 15.60 -5.13
C ASN A 59 3.90 14.17 -5.08
N THR A 60 3.85 13.58 -3.89
CA THR A 60 3.40 12.19 -3.68
C THR A 60 2.21 12.16 -2.74
N LEU A 61 1.34 11.17 -2.94
CA LEU A 61 0.15 10.95 -2.11
C LEU A 61 0.00 9.45 -1.84
N GLY A 62 -0.19 9.10 -0.57
CA GLY A 62 -0.49 7.74 -0.14
C GLY A 62 -1.80 7.70 0.66
N PHE A 63 -2.59 6.65 0.44
CA PHE A 63 -3.90 6.46 1.06
C PHE A 63 -3.99 5.09 1.72
N CYS A 64 -4.43 5.03 2.99
CA CYS A 64 -4.51 3.80 3.77
C CYS A 64 -3.13 3.08 3.80
N VAL A 65 -3.10 1.76 3.59
CA VAL A 65 -1.85 0.98 3.49
C VAL A 65 -0.92 1.48 2.40
N GLY A 66 -1.45 2.11 1.34
CA GLY A 66 -0.64 2.74 0.30
C GLY A 66 0.21 3.89 0.82
N GLY A 67 -0.21 4.55 1.90
CA GLY A 67 0.60 5.55 2.60
C GLY A 67 1.73 4.95 3.41
N THR A 68 1.50 3.81 4.07
CA THR A 68 2.55 3.06 4.78
C THR A 68 3.62 2.59 3.79
N ILE A 69 3.19 1.99 2.67
CA ILE A 69 4.06 1.59 1.55
C ILE A 69 4.86 2.78 1.00
N LEU A 70 4.20 3.91 0.72
CA LEU A 70 4.87 5.11 0.22
C LEU A 70 5.90 5.66 1.23
N ALA A 71 5.55 5.74 2.52
CA ALA A 71 6.44 6.24 3.55
C ALA A 71 7.70 5.37 3.68
N THR A 72 7.54 4.03 3.68
CA THR A 72 8.67 3.10 3.68
C THR A 72 9.55 3.29 2.46
N ALA A 73 8.97 3.43 1.26
CA ALA A 73 9.73 3.65 0.02
C ALA A 73 10.55 4.94 0.06
N LEU A 74 9.96 6.04 0.54
CA LEU A 74 10.67 7.31 0.66
C LEU A 74 11.78 7.26 1.72
N ALA A 75 11.58 6.52 2.81
CA ALA A 75 12.64 6.28 3.80
C ALA A 75 13.80 5.47 3.22
N VAL A 76 13.50 4.40 2.45
CA VAL A 76 14.52 3.61 1.73
C VAL A 76 15.31 4.50 0.76
N LEU A 77 14.63 5.33 -0.03
CA LEU A 77 15.29 6.25 -0.97
C LEU A 77 16.14 7.29 -0.23
N ALA A 78 15.66 7.85 0.87
CA ALA A 78 16.43 8.79 1.69
C ALA A 78 17.72 8.13 2.24
N ALA A 79 17.64 6.88 2.70
CA ALA A 79 18.80 6.12 3.15
C ALA A 79 19.81 5.84 2.02
N ARG A 80 19.34 5.78 0.77
CA ARG A 80 20.17 5.69 -0.45
C ARG A 80 20.69 7.06 -0.94
N GLY A 81 20.35 8.16 -0.26
CA GLY A 81 20.75 9.51 -0.63
C GLY A 81 19.87 10.16 -1.70
N GLU A 82 18.70 9.60 -1.99
CA GLU A 82 17.74 10.08 -2.99
C GLU A 82 16.57 10.81 -2.31
N GLN A 83 16.16 11.97 -2.82
CA GLN A 83 15.01 12.74 -2.31
C GLN A 83 14.06 13.15 -3.45
N PRO A 84 13.36 12.20 -4.10
CA PRO A 84 12.54 12.50 -5.26
C PRO A 84 11.15 13.09 -4.91
N ALA A 85 10.72 13.06 -3.65
CA ALA A 85 9.46 13.66 -3.23
C ALA A 85 9.69 15.12 -2.80
N HIS A 86 9.02 16.05 -3.48
CA HIS A 86 8.95 17.46 -3.06
C HIS A 86 8.00 17.63 -1.88
N SER A 87 6.88 16.90 -1.88
CA SER A 87 5.94 16.83 -0.76
C SER A 87 5.33 15.44 -0.65
N VAL A 88 4.83 15.11 0.54
CA VAL A 88 4.14 13.86 0.83
C VAL A 88 2.80 14.19 1.48
N THR A 89 1.71 13.68 0.92
CA THR A 89 0.38 13.73 1.53
C THR A 89 -0.03 12.33 1.96
N LEU A 90 -0.40 12.16 3.22
CA LEU A 90 -0.87 10.89 3.77
C LEU A 90 -2.34 11.03 4.17
N LEU A 91 -3.21 10.29 3.49
CA LEU A 91 -4.66 10.29 3.75
C LEU A 91 -5.03 9.01 4.49
N THR A 92 -5.54 9.16 5.72
CA THR A 92 -6.01 8.04 6.57
C THR A 92 -5.00 6.88 6.62
N THR A 93 -3.75 7.21 6.91
CA THR A 93 -2.60 6.28 6.88
C THR A 93 -2.07 6.09 8.29
N LEU A 94 -1.85 4.84 8.69
CA LEU A 94 -1.09 4.51 9.89
C LEU A 94 0.40 4.40 9.57
N LEU A 95 1.22 5.07 10.37
CA LEU A 95 2.68 4.90 10.41
C LEU A 95 3.12 4.35 11.76
N ASP A 96 2.45 4.79 12.82
CA ASP A 96 2.49 4.18 14.13
C ASP A 96 1.32 3.19 14.26
N PHE A 97 1.65 1.95 14.63
CA PHE A 97 0.70 0.84 14.81
C PHE A 97 0.64 0.39 16.28
N GLN A 98 1.10 1.20 17.24
CA GLN A 98 1.02 0.84 18.67
C GLN A 98 -0.41 0.68 19.17
N ASP A 99 -1.32 1.56 18.76
CA ASP A 99 -2.74 1.51 19.11
C ASP A 99 -3.59 1.46 17.84
N THR A 100 -3.89 0.26 17.33
CA THR A 100 -4.62 0.10 16.06
C THR A 100 -6.14 0.12 16.22
N GLY A 101 -6.63 0.15 17.46
CA GLY A 101 -8.03 0.31 17.80
C GLY A 101 -8.80 -0.98 17.60
N ILE A 102 -9.88 -0.95 16.83
CA ILE A 102 -10.71 -2.15 16.62
C ILE A 102 -9.98 -3.26 15.85
N LEU A 103 -8.84 -2.97 15.20
CA LEU A 103 -8.03 -3.99 14.55
C LEU A 103 -7.41 -4.98 15.54
N ASP A 104 -7.11 -4.54 16.76
CA ASP A 104 -6.46 -5.34 17.81
C ASP A 104 -7.32 -6.55 18.25
N ILE A 105 -8.63 -6.55 17.98
CA ILE A 105 -9.52 -7.67 18.32
C ILE A 105 -9.49 -8.79 17.27
N PHE A 106 -9.00 -8.50 16.06
CA PHE A 106 -9.02 -9.42 14.92
C PHE A 106 -7.66 -10.03 14.59
N ILE A 107 -6.59 -9.45 15.12
CA ILE A 107 -5.22 -9.89 14.85
C ILE A 107 -4.53 -10.09 16.18
N ASP A 108 -4.08 -11.32 16.41
CA ASP A 108 -3.21 -11.67 17.52
C ASP A 108 -2.00 -12.46 17.01
N GLU A 109 -1.04 -12.68 17.90
CA GLU A 109 0.19 -13.41 17.61
C GLU A 109 -0.06 -14.84 17.10
N ALA A 110 -1.09 -15.51 17.63
CA ALA A 110 -1.42 -16.87 17.22
C ALA A 110 -1.94 -16.92 15.77
N ASN A 111 -2.74 -15.93 15.37
CA ASN A 111 -3.18 -15.76 13.99
C ASN A 111 -1.98 -15.52 13.06
N VAL A 112 -1.04 -14.66 13.45
CA VAL A 112 0.17 -14.38 12.63
C VAL A 112 1.03 -15.63 12.47
N GLN A 113 1.32 -16.35 13.55
CA GLN A 113 2.09 -17.60 13.48
C GLN A 113 1.42 -18.64 12.58
N MET A 114 0.08 -18.74 12.65
CA MET A 114 -0.68 -19.61 11.76
C MET A 114 -0.49 -19.20 10.29
N ARG A 115 -0.45 -17.90 9.98
CA ARG A 115 -0.18 -17.40 8.62
C ARG A 115 1.24 -17.74 8.16
N GLU A 116 2.23 -17.59 9.02
CA GLU A 116 3.62 -17.90 8.67
C GLU A 116 3.80 -19.39 8.28
N VAL A 117 3.15 -20.31 8.99
CA VAL A 117 3.23 -21.75 8.69
C VAL A 117 2.29 -22.22 7.56
N THR A 118 1.34 -21.40 7.12
CA THR A 118 0.37 -21.75 6.07
C THR A 118 0.58 -21.03 4.74
N LEU A 119 1.10 -19.80 4.78
CA LEU A 119 1.32 -18.93 3.62
C LEU A 119 2.76 -18.44 3.49
N GLY A 120 3.55 -18.49 4.56
CA GLY A 120 4.93 -18.02 4.57
C GLY A 120 5.89 -18.98 3.89
N GLU A 121 7.16 -18.58 3.86
CA GLU A 121 8.25 -19.36 3.22
C GLU A 121 8.36 -20.79 3.77
N GLN A 122 8.01 -21.00 5.04
CA GLN A 122 8.12 -22.28 5.74
C GLN A 122 6.87 -23.17 5.58
N ALA A 123 5.84 -22.71 4.86
CA ALA A 123 4.65 -23.51 4.65
C ALA A 123 4.98 -24.79 3.85
N PRO A 124 4.31 -25.94 4.10
CA PRO A 124 4.63 -27.20 3.44
C PRO A 124 4.58 -27.17 1.89
N GLY A 125 3.82 -26.24 1.32
CA GLY A 125 3.70 -26.01 -0.12
C GLY A 125 4.52 -24.82 -0.66
N GLY A 126 5.38 -24.21 0.18
CA GLY A 126 6.02 -22.92 -0.07
C GLY A 126 5.05 -21.74 0.09
N PRO A 127 5.47 -20.52 -0.29
CA PRO A 127 4.63 -19.33 -0.18
C PRO A 127 3.29 -19.48 -0.88
N GLY A 128 2.26 -18.91 -0.26
CA GLY A 128 0.87 -19.01 -0.68
C GLY A 128 0.16 -17.67 -0.72
N LEU A 129 -0.96 -17.61 -1.44
CA LEU A 129 -1.76 -16.39 -1.57
C LEU A 129 -2.77 -16.25 -0.44
N LEU A 130 -2.85 -15.04 0.12
CA LEU A 130 -3.95 -14.66 1.00
C LEU A 130 -5.22 -14.41 0.18
N LYS A 131 -6.31 -15.14 0.50
CA LYS A 131 -7.56 -15.00 -0.25
C LYS A 131 -8.24 -13.67 0.07
N GLY A 132 -8.78 -13.02 -0.97
CA GLY A 132 -9.47 -11.74 -0.83
C GLY A 132 -10.64 -11.74 0.15
N GLN A 133 -11.33 -12.87 0.33
CA GLN A 133 -12.42 -13.02 1.32
C GLN A 133 -11.93 -12.87 2.77
N GLU A 134 -10.69 -13.29 3.04
CA GLU A 134 -10.10 -13.24 4.37
C GLU A 134 -9.73 -11.79 4.73
N LEU A 135 -9.16 -11.05 3.77
CA LEU A 135 -8.97 -9.60 3.89
C LEU A 135 -10.30 -8.85 4.00
N ALA A 136 -11.29 -9.21 3.18
CA ALA A 136 -12.59 -8.56 3.17
C ALA A 136 -13.30 -8.68 4.52
N THR A 137 -13.11 -9.76 5.26
CA THR A 137 -13.69 -9.93 6.59
C THR A 137 -13.16 -8.85 7.54
N THR A 138 -11.84 -8.74 7.71
CA THR A 138 -11.22 -7.70 8.57
C THR A 138 -11.60 -6.29 8.14
N PHE A 139 -11.57 -5.97 6.84
CA PHE A 139 -11.92 -4.63 6.35
C PHE A 139 -13.42 -4.31 6.38
N SER A 140 -14.30 -5.31 6.30
CA SER A 140 -15.75 -5.11 6.40
C SER A 140 -16.18 -4.83 7.84
N PHE A 141 -15.47 -5.37 8.84
CA PHE A 141 -15.68 -5.02 10.24
C PHE A 141 -15.15 -3.62 10.60
N LEU A 142 -14.11 -3.15 9.89
CA LEU A 142 -13.59 -1.78 10.03
C LEU A 142 -14.45 -0.71 9.39
N ARG A 143 -15.28 -1.09 8.44
CA ARG A 143 -16.34 -0.22 7.94
C ARG A 143 -17.49 -0.36 8.91
N PRO A 144 -17.89 0.70 9.63
CA PRO A 144 -19.22 0.70 10.20
C PRO A 144 -20.16 0.59 9.00
N ASN A 145 -20.72 -0.59 8.77
CA ASN A 145 -22.02 -0.59 8.12
C ASN A 145 -22.91 0.20 9.07
N ASP A 146 -23.59 1.18 8.50
CA ASP A 146 -24.77 1.80 9.08
C ASP A 146 -25.52 0.75 9.91
N LEU A 147 -25.82 1.10 11.16
CA LEU A 147 -26.81 0.40 11.96
C LEU A 147 -28.02 0.11 11.05
N VAL A 148 -28.20 -1.15 10.68
CA VAL A 148 -29.50 -1.69 10.24
C VAL A 148 -29.90 -2.72 11.27
#